data_AF-A0A844FW79-F1
#
_entry.id   AF-A0A844FW79-F1
#
_cell.length_a   1.000
_cell.length_b   1.000
_cell.length_c   1.000
_cell.angle_alpha   90.00
_cell.angle_beta   90.00
_cell.angle_gamma   90.00
#
_symmetry.space_group_name_H-M   'P 1'
#
loop_
_entity.id
_entity.type
_entity.pdbx_description
1 polymer ?
#
loop_
_entity_poly.entity_id
_entity_poly.type
_entity_poly.pdbx_seq_one_letter_code
_entity_poly.pdbx_strand_id
1 'polypeptide(L)'
;MYTIKLMNEYLHGPIWIYDEDGYIRRKYPLIDNNEELQRLNEQARKLYDSFYSFDENDNACTFNEDEYKAAHKEMVEIIKKIIQKLEEINNNDFVIEDYITKDIVD
;
A
#
# COMPACT_ATOMS: atom_id res chain seq x y z
N MET A 1 13.99 -15.37 -2.88
CA MET A 1 12.80 -14.83 -3.60
C MET A 1 12.26 -13.65 -2.81
N TYR A 2 11.88 -12.55 -3.47
CA TYR A 2 11.36 -11.38 -2.78
C TYR A 2 9.88 -11.56 -2.40
N THR A 3 9.41 -10.80 -1.41
CA THR A 3 8.00 -10.71 -1.05
C THR A 3 7.54 -9.26 -1.11
N ILE A 4 6.47 -9.02 -1.86
CA ILE A 4 5.78 -7.74 -1.87
C ILE A 4 4.59 -7.85 -0.92
N LYS A 5 4.63 -7.14 0.20
CA LYS A 5 3.47 -7.00 1.08
C LYS A 5 2.70 -5.75 0.69
N LEU A 6 1.38 -5.87 0.53
CA LEU A 6 0.49 -4.74 0.35
C LEU A 6 -0.17 -4.42 1.70
N MET A 7 0.30 -3.35 2.35
CA MET A 7 -0.16 -2.93 3.67
C MET A 7 -0.12 -1.41 3.81
N ASN A 8 -1.21 -0.83 4.32
CA ASN A 8 -1.28 0.62 4.54
C ASN A 8 -0.43 1.02 5.75
N GLU A 9 0.34 2.10 5.61
CA GLU A 9 1.06 2.73 6.71
C GLU A 9 1.05 4.24 6.49
N TYR A 10 0.97 5.01 7.57
CA TYR A 10 1.01 6.47 7.48
C TYR A 10 2.34 6.94 6.88
N LEU A 11 2.29 7.92 5.96
CA LEU A 11 3.41 8.47 5.17
C LEU A 11 4.05 7.53 4.15
N HIS A 12 3.63 6.27 4.10
CA HIS A 12 4.19 5.27 3.20
C HIS A 12 3.10 4.71 2.28
N GLY A 13 3.45 4.50 1.02
CA GLY A 13 2.55 3.82 0.11
C GLY A 13 2.42 2.33 0.45
N PRO A 14 1.37 1.65 -0.04
CA PRO A 14 1.07 0.28 0.35
C PRO A 14 2.09 -0.75 -0.11
N ILE A 15 3.02 -0.43 -1.02
CA ILE A 15 3.97 -1.40 -1.59
C ILE A 15 5.20 -1.53 -0.68
N TRP A 16 5.32 -2.67 0.00
CA TRP A 16 6.48 -3.00 0.82
C TRP A 16 7.26 -4.17 0.25
N ILE A 17 8.58 -4.02 0.16
CA ILE A 17 9.44 -4.99 -0.50
C ILE A 17 10.36 -5.61 0.54
N TYR A 18 10.28 -6.93 0.66
CA TYR A 18 11.12 -7.74 1.54
C TYR A 18 12.00 -8.64 0.69
N ASP A 19 13.26 -8.77 1.07
CA ASP A 19 14.11 -9.80 0.49
C ASP A 19 13.86 -11.18 1.14
N GLU A 20 14.66 -12.16 0.74
CA GLU A 20 14.53 -13.54 1.19
C GLU A 20 14.85 -13.77 2.67
N ASP A 21 15.58 -12.85 3.30
CA ASP A 21 15.89 -12.88 4.73
C ASP A 21 14.82 -12.14 5.56
N GLY A 22 13.82 -11.54 4.90
CA GLY A 22 12.77 -10.76 5.56
C GLY A 22 13.16 -9.33 5.89
N TYR A 23 14.20 -8.78 5.28
CA TYR A 23 14.58 -7.37 5.43
C TYR A 23 13.90 -6.48 4.40
N ILE A 24 13.44 -5.31 4.86
CA ILE A 24 12.88 -4.28 3.98
C ILE A 24 13.96 -3.78 3.02
N ARG A 25 13.59 -3.66 1.74
CA ARG A 25 14.41 -3.10 0.67
C ARG A 25 13.77 -1.81 0.17
N ARG A 26 14.47 -0.71 0.39
CA ARG A 26 14.03 0.64 -0.02
C ARG A 26 14.12 0.87 -1.53
N LYS A 27 14.82 0.00 -2.25
CA LYS A 27 14.97 0.07 -3.68
C LYS A 27 14.83 -1.31 -4.29
N TYR A 28 14.02 -1.39 -5.33
CA TYR A 28 13.85 -2.54 -6.18
C TYR A 28 13.50 -2.06 -7.60
N PRO A 29 14.47 -2.06 -8.54
CA PRO A 29 14.33 -1.39 -9.83
C PRO A 29 13.10 -1.78 -10.64
N LEU A 30 12.62 -3.02 -10.51
CA LEU A 30 11.43 -3.51 -11.21
C LEU A 30 10.15 -2.75 -10.81
N ILE A 31 10.07 -2.31 -9.56
CA ILE A 31 8.96 -1.52 -9.02
C ILE A 31 9.28 -0.03 -9.09
N ASP A 32 10.47 0.38 -8.67
CA ASP A 32 10.84 1.80 -8.58
C ASP A 32 10.86 2.48 -9.95
N ASN A 33 11.20 1.78 -11.02
CA ASN A 33 11.22 2.37 -12.37
C ASN A 33 9.84 2.30 -13.07
N ASN A 34 8.83 1.73 -12.43
CA ASN A 34 7.49 1.60 -12.99
C ASN A 34 6.63 2.80 -12.56
N GLU A 35 6.45 3.75 -13.49
CA GLU A 35 5.71 5.00 -13.24
C GLU A 35 4.26 4.76 -12.80
N GLU A 36 3.61 3.71 -13.32
CA GLU A 36 2.25 3.37 -12.96
C GLU A 36 2.16 2.88 -11.50
N LEU A 37 3.07 2.00 -11.08
CA LEU A 37 3.16 1.57 -9.69
C LEU A 37 3.48 2.74 -8.77
N GLN A 38 4.42 3.62 -9.12
CA GLN A 38 4.70 4.82 -8.32
C GLN A 38 3.47 5.70 -8.16
N ARG A 39 2.74 5.96 -9.25
CA ARG A 39 1.52 6.77 -9.23
C ARG A 39 0.43 6.14 -8.38
N LEU A 40 0.19 4.83 -8.50
CA LEU A 40 -0.81 4.12 -7.72
C LEU A 40 -0.42 4.05 -6.23
N ASN A 41 0.85 3.82 -5.93
CA ASN A 41 1.39 3.79 -4.57
C ASN A 41 1.20 5.14 -3.86
N GLU A 42 1.48 6.24 -4.57
CA GLU A 42 1.27 7.60 -4.09
C GLU A 42 -0.21 7.96 -3.93
N GLN A 43 -1.08 7.47 -4.83
CA GLN A 43 -2.54 7.66 -4.71
C GLN A 43 -3.10 6.95 -3.47
N ALA A 44 -2.73 5.69 -3.27
CA ALA A 44 -3.12 4.94 -2.08
C ALA A 44 -2.60 5.59 -0.80
N ARG A 45 -1.32 6.01 -0.79
CA ARG A 45 -0.73 6.76 0.33
C ARG A 45 -1.56 7.99 0.68
N LYS A 46 -1.82 8.87 -0.30
CA LYS A 46 -2.59 10.10 -0.09
C LYS A 46 -3.99 9.83 0.43
N LEU A 47 -4.66 8.81 -0.09
CA LEU A 47 -5.97 8.41 0.37
C LEU A 47 -5.90 7.97 1.84
N TYR A 48 -4.99 7.05 2.18
CA TYR A 48 -4.85 6.56 3.56
C TYR A 48 -4.44 7.67 4.55
N ASP A 49 -3.46 8.49 4.17
CA ASP A 49 -2.97 9.62 4.97
C ASP A 49 -4.06 10.66 5.22
N SER A 50 -5.04 10.81 4.32
CA SER A 50 -6.12 11.81 4.46
C SER A 50 -7.05 11.55 5.64
N PHE A 51 -7.08 10.32 6.15
CA PHE A 51 -7.89 9.96 7.32
C PHE A 51 -7.18 10.24 8.65
N TYR A 52 -5.91 10.66 8.61
CA TYR A 52 -5.21 11.13 9.79
C TYR A 52 -5.44 12.63 9.99
N SER A 53 -5.88 13.00 11.19
CA SER A 53 -6.01 14.38 11.61
C SER A 53 -4.98 14.71 12.69
N PHE A 54 -4.34 15.87 12.52
CA PHE A 54 -3.43 16.47 13.48
C PHE A 54 -4.08 17.76 13.93
N ASP A 55 -4.53 17.82 15.17
CA ASP A 55 -4.96 19.10 15.72
C ASP A 55 -3.74 19.91 16.17
N GLU A 56 -3.83 21.25 16.04
CA GLU A 56 -2.78 22.17 16.47
C GLU A 56 -2.75 22.35 18.00
N ASN A 57 -3.56 21.59 18.75
CA ASN A 57 -3.88 21.82 20.17
C ASN A 57 -3.36 20.71 21.11
N ASP A 58 -2.21 20.11 20.81
CA ASP A 58 -1.51 19.13 21.66
C ASP A 58 -2.22 17.75 21.85
N ASN A 59 -3.18 17.34 21.01
CA ASN A 59 -3.72 15.97 21.09
C ASN A 59 -2.93 14.97 20.24
N ALA A 60 -3.05 13.69 20.63
CA ALA A 60 -2.51 12.58 19.88
C ALA A 60 -3.16 12.49 18.48
N CYS A 61 -2.35 12.17 17.47
CA CYS A 61 -2.79 11.87 16.11
C CYS A 61 -3.99 10.89 16.12
N THR A 62 -5.08 11.26 15.46
CA THR A 62 -6.31 10.43 15.37
C THR A 62 -6.54 9.96 13.94
N PHE A 63 -6.90 8.68 13.80
CA PHE A 63 -7.34 8.09 12.53
C PHE A 63 -8.87 8.02 12.46
N ASN A 64 -9.46 8.55 11.39
CA ASN A 64 -10.91 8.51 11.16
C ASN A 64 -11.33 7.18 10.51
N GLU A 65 -11.62 6.18 11.34
CA GLU A 65 -12.05 4.86 10.86
C GLU A 65 -13.34 4.88 10.03
N ASP A 66 -14.29 5.76 10.37
CA ASP A 66 -15.59 5.79 9.70
C ASP A 66 -15.47 6.34 8.27
N GLU A 67 -14.66 7.39 8.08
CA GLU A 67 -14.33 7.89 6.74
C GLU A 67 -13.51 6.87 5.94
N TYR A 68 -12.55 6.19 6.57
CA TYR A 68 -11.81 5.12 5.89
C TYR A 68 -12.73 3.97 5.47
N LYS A 69 -13.67 3.53 6.32
CA LYS A 69 -14.67 2.51 5.97
C LYS A 69 -15.54 2.95 4.78
N ALA A 70 -15.96 4.22 4.74
CA ALA A 70 -16.72 4.76 3.61
C ALA A 70 -15.90 4.81 2.31
N ALA A 71 -14.61 5.12 2.40
CA ALA A 71 -13.67 5.16 1.28
C ALA A 71 -12.99 3.81 0.96
N HIS A 72 -13.27 2.75 1.74
CA HIS A 72 -12.56 1.46 1.63
C HIS A 72 -12.66 0.86 0.23
N LYS A 73 -13.82 1.02 -0.42
CA LYS A 73 -14.01 0.58 -1.80
C LYS A 73 -13.02 1.26 -2.76
N GLU A 74 -12.75 2.55 -2.59
CA GLU A 74 -11.78 3.28 -3.40
C GLU A 74 -10.36 2.75 -3.16
N MET A 75 -9.99 2.53 -1.90
CA MET A 75 -8.70 1.92 -1.54
C MET A 75 -8.53 0.55 -2.21
N VAL A 76 -9.51 -0.35 -2.09
CA VAL A 76 -9.49 -1.68 -2.70
C VAL A 76 -9.30 -1.61 -4.23
N GLU A 77 -9.96 -0.68 -4.91
CA GLU A 77 -9.81 -0.53 -6.36
C GLU A 77 -8.40 -0.04 -6.77
N ILE A 78 -7.74 0.77 -5.94
CA ILE A 78 -6.33 1.14 -6.15
C ILE A 78 -5.43 -0.09 -5.94
N ILE A 79 -5.63 -0.85 -4.86
CA ILE A 79 -4.82 -2.03 -4.55
C ILE A 79 -4.96 -3.12 -5.63
N LYS A 80 -6.17 -3.35 -6.15
CA LYS A 80 -6.36 -4.30 -7.27
C LYS A 80 -5.56 -3.92 -8.51
N LYS A 81 -5.47 -2.61 -8.84
CA LYS A 81 -4.64 -2.13 -9.95
C LYS A 81 -3.14 -2.34 -9.67
N ILE A 82 -2.71 -2.16 -8.42
CA ILE A 82 -1.34 -2.47 -8.01
C ILE A 82 -1.06 -3.96 -8.19
N ILE A 83 -1.93 -4.85 -7.69
CA ILE A 83 -1.79 -6.30 -7.83
C ILE A 83 -1.70 -6.69 -9.30
N GLN A 84 -2.65 -6.23 -10.12
CA GLN A 84 -2.64 -6.52 -11.56
C GLN A 84 -1.30 -6.09 -12.19
N LYS A 85 -0.82 -4.87 -11.87
CA LYS A 85 0.43 -4.38 -12.44
C LYS A 85 1.65 -5.16 -11.96
N LEU A 86 1.66 -5.59 -10.70
CA LEU A 86 2.71 -6.44 -10.14
C LEU A 86 2.71 -7.81 -10.83
N GLU A 87 1.56 -8.43 -11.02
CA GLU A 87 1.43 -9.71 -11.74
C GLU A 87 1.90 -9.60 -13.19
N GLU A 88 1.58 -8.50 -13.88
CA GLU A 88 2.03 -8.22 -15.25
C GLU A 88 3.56 -8.17 -15.40
N ILE A 89 4.27 -7.66 -14.39
CA ILE A 89 5.73 -7.48 -14.44
C ILE A 89 6.51 -8.60 -13.72
N ASN A 90 5.81 -9.51 -13.04
CA ASN A 90 6.44 -10.56 -12.25
C ASN A 90 6.92 -11.72 -13.13
N ASN A 91 8.23 -11.92 -13.21
CA ASN A 91 8.84 -13.05 -13.91
C ASN A 91 9.24 -14.21 -12.97
N ASN A 92 8.47 -14.41 -11.89
CA ASN A 92 8.79 -15.28 -10.74
C ASN A 92 9.90 -14.73 -9.82
N ASP A 93 10.09 -13.42 -9.81
CA ASP A 93 11.09 -12.76 -8.96
C ASP A 93 10.57 -12.54 -7.52
N PHE A 94 9.26 -12.45 -7.37
CA PHE A 94 8.60 -12.20 -6.09
C PHE A 94 7.24 -12.88 -5.95
N VAL A 95 6.73 -12.92 -4.72
CA VAL A 95 5.33 -13.23 -4.39
C VAL A 95 4.61 -12.01 -3.83
N ILE A 96 3.28 -11.98 -3.95
CA ILE A 96 2.44 -10.89 -3.46
C ILE A 96 1.64 -11.38 -2.24
N GLU A 97 1.79 -10.68 -1.13
CA GLU A 97 1.00 -10.84 0.10
C GLU A 97 0.11 -9.62 0.30
N ASP A 98 -1.17 -9.76 -0.03
CA ASP A 98 -2.16 -8.69 0.12
C ASP A 98 -2.87 -8.76 1.48
N TYR A 99 -2.71 -7.69 2.28
CA TYR A 99 -3.34 -7.51 3.58
C TYR A 99 -4.44 -6.43 3.57
N ILE A 100 -4.81 -5.90 2.40
CA ILE A 100 -5.80 -4.82 2.30
C ILE A 100 -7.09 -5.36 1.68
N THR A 101 -7.03 -6.07 0.56
CA THR A 101 -8.28 -6.58 -0.08
C THR A 101 -8.78 -7.87 0.57
N LYS A 102 -7.91 -8.58 1.32
CA LYS A 102 -8.27 -9.81 2.04
C LYS A 102 -8.97 -9.57 3.38
N ASP A 103 -8.96 -8.35 3.88
CA ASP A 103 -9.69 -7.96 5.11
C ASP A 103 -11.22 -7.82 4.88
N ILE A 104 -11.72 -8.21 3.70
CA ILE A 104 -13.16 -8.41 3.46
C ILE A 104 -13.57 -9.74 4.11
N VAL A 105 -13.82 -9.70 5.42
CA VAL A 105 -14.68 -10.69 6.09
C VAL A 105 -16.08 -10.10 6.06
N ASP A 106 -16.98 -10.72 5.30
CA ASP A 106 -18.43 -10.46 5.36
C ASP A 106 -18.99 -10.63 6.79
#